data_AF-A0A0D0KUH3-F1
#
_entry.id   AF-A0A0D0KUH3-F1
#
_cell.length_a   1.000
_cell.length_b   1.000
_cell.length_c   1.000
_cell.angle_alpha   90.00
_cell.angle_beta   90.00
_cell.angle_gamma   90.00
#
_symmetry.space_group_name_H-M   'P 1'
#
loop_
_entity.id
_entity.type
_entity.pdbx_description
1 polymer ?
#
loop_
_entity_poly.entity_id
_entity_poly.type
_entity_poly.pdbx_seq_one_letter_code
_entity_poly.pdbx_strand_id
1 'polypeptide(L)' 'MMRVRKRTVEHPFGTLKQWMGSTHFLTRRLVGVSAEMSLNVLAYNMKRVMKIIGTEGLLKAMAA' A
#
# COMPACT_ATOMS: atom_id res chain seq x y z
N MET A 1 -15.78 -17.90 3.26
CA MET A 1 -15.00 -17.17 2.22
C MET A 1 -14.98 -15.65 2.42
N MET A 2 -16.13 -14.97 2.55
CA MET A 2 -16.20 -13.50 2.72
C MET A 2 -15.43 -12.95 3.93
N ARG A 3 -15.47 -13.63 5.08
CA ARG A 3 -14.81 -13.17 6.32
C ARG A 3 -13.28 -13.08 6.21
N VAL A 4 -12.66 -13.96 5.43
CA VAL A 4 -11.21 -13.96 5.19
C VAL A 4 -10.83 -12.84 4.23
N ARG A 5 -11.57 -12.69 3.11
CA ARG A 5 -11.36 -11.58 2.15
C ARG A 5 -11.47 -10.21 2.80
N LYS A 6 -12.46 -10.03 3.68
CA LYS A 6 -12.64 -8.80 4.44
C LYS A 6 -11.42 -8.42 5.29
N ARG A 7 -10.81 -9.40 5.95
CA ARG A 7 -9.63 -9.18 6.81
C ARG A 7 -8.34 -9.00 6.02
N THR A 8 -8.18 -9.73 4.91
CA THR A 8 -6.92 -9.74 4.14
C THR A 8 -6.86 -8.66 3.07
N VAL A 9 -8.00 -8.28 2.49
CA VAL A 9 -8.05 -7.43 1.30
C VAL A 9 -8.83 -6.15 1.58
N GLU A 10 -10.05 -6.23 2.12
CA GLU A 10 -10.90 -5.03 2.25
C GLU A 10 -10.28 -3.98 3.18
N HIS A 11 -9.65 -4.39 4.29
CA HIS A 11 -9.02 -3.44 5.21
C HIS A 11 -7.81 -2.70 4.58
N PRO A 12 -6.83 -3.39 3.96
CA PRO A 12 -5.76 -2.71 3.21
C PRO A 12 -6.26 -1.77 2.11
N PHE A 13 -7.22 -2.22 1.31
CA PHE A 13 -7.77 -1.40 0.23
C PHE A 13 -8.57 -0.19 0.75
N GLY A 14 -9.23 -0.32 1.91
CA GLY A 14 -9.90 0.79 2.58
C GLY A 14 -8.90 1.86 3.03
N THR A 15 -7.80 1.46 3.67
CA THR A 15 -6.75 2.39 4.09
C THR A 15 -6.08 3.07 2.89
N LEU A 16 -5.75 2.32 1.84
CA LEU A 16 -5.17 2.86 0.62
C LEU A 16 -6.07 3.92 -0.02
N LYS A 17 -7.35 3.61 -0.21
CA LYS A 17 -8.31 4.57 -0.77
C LYS A 17 -8.46 5.82 0.11
N GLN A 18 -8.46 5.66 1.43
CA GLN A 18 -8.52 6.79 2.35
C GLN A 18 -7.29 7.69 2.22
N TRP A 19 -6.09 7.13 2.07
CA TRP A 19 -4.84 7.89 1.91
C TRP A 19 -4.73 8.58 0.56
N MET A 20 -5.23 7.94 -0.50
CA MET A 20 -5.30 8.54 -1.83
C MET A 20 -6.23 9.77 -1.88
N GLY A 21 -7.14 9.90 -0.92
CA GLY A 21 -8.13 10.97 -0.87
C GLY A 21 -9.29 10.74 -1.83
N SER A 22 -10.16 11.76 -1.94
CA SER A 22 -11.32 11.75 -2.83
C SER A 22 -11.05 12.40 -4.20
N THR A 23 -9.84 12.91 -4.40
CA THR A 23 -9.43 13.62 -5.62
C THR A 23 -9.02 12.65 -6.72
N HIS A 24 -8.94 13.15 -7.96
CA HIS A 24 -8.45 12.37 -9.10
C HIS A 24 -6.94 12.10 -9.01
N PHE A 25 -6.48 11.06 -9.70
CA PHE A 25 -5.05 10.84 -9.94
C PHE A 25 -4.42 12.07 -10.60
N LEU A 26 -3.16 12.35 -10.27
CA LEU A 26 -2.46 13.55 -10.74
C LEU A 26 -2.01 13.41 -12.21
N THR A 27 -1.67 12.19 -12.60
CA THR A 27 -1.20 11.82 -13.93
C THR A 27 -2.34 11.36 -14.82
N ARG A 28 -2.08 11.43 -16.13
CA ARG A 28 -3.01 10.99 -17.18
C ARG A 28 -2.46 9.76 -17.89
N ARG A 29 -3.37 9.03 -18.55
CA ARG A 29 -3.11 7.77 -19.27
C ARG A 29 -2.76 6.62 -18.32
N LEU A 30 -3.02 5.39 -18.76
CA LEU A 30 -2.89 4.20 -17.91
C LEU A 30 -1.50 4.03 -17.32
N VAL A 31 -0.44 4.36 -18.06
CA VAL A 31 0.94 4.24 -17.58
C VAL A 31 1.18 5.13 -16.36
N GLY A 32 0.79 6.42 -16.42
CA GLY A 32 0.93 7.35 -15.30
C GLY A 32 0.09 6.92 -14.08
N VAL A 33 -1.19 6.63 -14.32
CA VAL A 33 -2.10 6.20 -13.24
C VAL A 33 -1.62 4.90 -12.58
N SER A 34 -1.07 3.96 -13.36
CA SER A 34 -0.52 2.72 -12.83
C SER A 34 0.70 2.96 -11.95
N ALA A 35 1.55 3.94 -12.30
CA ALA A 35 2.69 4.33 -11.49
C ALA A 35 2.25 4.95 -10.15
N GLU A 36 1.29 5.88 -10.18
CA GLU A 36 0.72 6.45 -8.95
C GLU A 36 0.10 5.41 -8.04
N MET A 37 -0.71 4.50 -8.60
CA MET A 37 -1.30 3.41 -7.84
C MET A 37 -0.22 2.51 -7.22
N SER A 38 0.84 2.20 -7.99
CA SER A 38 1.96 1.38 -7.53
C SER A 38 2.73 2.05 -6.39
N LEU A 39 2.96 3.36 -6.46
CA LEU A 39 3.62 4.12 -5.40
C LEU A 39 2.80 4.15 -4.10
N ASN A 40 1.48 4.34 -4.21
CA ASN A 40 0.58 4.27 -3.05
C ASN A 40 0.62 2.88 -2.38
N VAL A 41 0.55 1.81 -3.17
CA VAL A 41 0.66 0.43 -2.68
C VAL A 41 2.02 0.18 -2.03
N LEU A 42 3.11 0.65 -2.64
CA LEU A 42 4.46 0.52 -2.10
C LEU A 42 4.58 1.21 -0.74
N ALA A 43 4.11 2.46 -0.63
CA ALA A 43 4.13 3.22 0.61
C ALA A 43 3.33 2.53 1.73
N TYR A 44 2.15 1.99 1.40
CA TYR A 44 1.35 1.20 2.34
C TYR A 44 2.10 -0.05 2.80
N ASN A 45 2.68 -0.82 1.87
CA ASN A 45 3.42 -2.03 2.19
C ASN A 45 4.62 -1.74 3.10
N MET A 46 5.40 -0.70 2.80
CA MET A 46 6.52 -0.30 3.66
C MET A 46 6.05 0.06 5.06
N LYS A 47 4.99 0.88 5.19
CA LYS A 47 4.43 1.23 6.49
C LYS A 47 3.88 0.03 7.25
N ARG A 48 3.30 -0.95 6.54
CA ARG A 48 2.81 -2.19 7.14
C ARG A 48 3.95 -3.08 7.63
N VAL A 49 5.00 -3.27 6.84
CA VAL A 49 6.15 -4.10 7.22
C VAL A 49 6.90 -3.46 8.39
N MET A 50 7.15 -2.14 8.36
CA MET A 50 7.74 -1.41 9.50
C MET A 50 6.92 -1.60 10.78
N LYS A 51 5.59 -1.71 10.70
CA LYS A 51 4.73 -1.98 11.86
C LYS A 51 4.79 -3.42 12.36
N ILE A 52 5.06 -4.40 11.49
CA ILE A 52 5.09 -5.83 11.84
C ILE A 52 6.45 -6.23 12.43
N ILE A 53 7.56 -5.83 11.78
CA ILE A 53 8.92 -6.29 12.14
C ILE A 53 9.83 -5.16 12.66
N GLY A 54 9.35 -3.91 12.70
CA GLY A 54 10.15 -2.75 13.05
C GLY A 54 11.00 -2.22 11.90
N THR A 55 11.50 -0.99 12.04
CA THR A 55 12.38 -0.34 11.05
C THR A 55 13.75 -1.02 10.96
N GLU A 56 14.36 -1.36 12.09
CA GLU A 56 15.64 -2.07 12.13
C GLU A 56 15.55 -3.47 11.51
N GLY A 57 14.47 -4.19 11.80
CA GLY A 57 14.21 -5.51 11.21
C GLY A 57 14.07 -5.44 9.69
N LEU A 58 13.38 -4.41 9.19
CA LEU A 58 13.27 -4.14 7.76
C LEU A 58 14.62 -3.82 7.12
N LEU A 59 15.41 -2.91 7.72
CA LEU A 59 16.73 -2.55 7.18
C LEU A 59 17.67 -3.75 7.09
N LYS A 60 17.68 -4.61 8.12
CA LYS A 60 18.45 -5.86 8.09
C LYS A 60 17.99 -6.80 6.98
N ALA A 61 16.68 -6.94 6.78
CA ALA A 61 16.13 -7.80 5.73
C ALA A 61 16.40 -7.28 4.31
N MET A 62 16.55 -5.97 4.13
CA MET A 62 16.89 -5.36 2.83
C MET A 62 18.38 -5.43 2.47
N ALA A 63 19.25 -5.58 3.49
CA ALA A 63 20.70 -5.67 3.30
C ALA A 63 21.21 -7.10 3.06
N ALA A 64 20.33 -8.11 3.17
CA ALA A 64 20.61 -9.51 2.90
C ALA A 64 20.32 -9.87 1.44
#